data_AF-A0AAE8G415-F1
#
_entry.id   AF-A0AAE8G415-F1
#
_cell.length_a   1.000
_cell.length_b   1.000
_cell.length_c   1.000
_cell.angle_alpha   90.00
_cell.angle_beta   90.00
_cell.angle_gamma   90.00
#
_symmetry.space_group_name_H-M   'P 1'
#
loop_
_entity.id
_entity.type
_entity.pdbx_description
1 polymer ?
#
loop_
_entity_poly.entity_id
_entity_poly.type
_entity_poly.pdbx_seq_one_letter_code
_entity_poly.pdbx_strand_id
1 'polypeptide(L)'
;MSFFKIYNSKEEFKEELSNYDFTSGKNLPVYIKGREMLKEKVQQADDFYNYVTLPQKVTYGYDFSSLNLFDPYKKHLAETWITEDEIRDLIDRDCTLLLFGLYEDFQFKKLNRIFLNLKNNGLKICVILGRDISSLSWQCAKQFVFLSDVEKRNSLFSCKKVNLSRRKEWLKNNPDLLIVDKSDLRKLNIQKMLLTEEWNSVFLYGHGKEDNLNLEDYTVCGRNLEVSKRSLFAPQCGYCKQNCFKNENKLIPSCDIKANTITLGSCNNAPFSDLALYDEKYNLLLNSIDSIAKTINVAITAQNSDYVELDRVVSNQFKSISTIINSSLVGSQSQISMLQIGIEPLQTVNYKIEKPSEFLVESIDRAKQYKTSGFLDENSKIYKLVNNFLVKSSTSLMRNSLYGNENLDNQWKQKINVLSEFIGEQILKDQFVDIMSFDDYESSRSYIDYDKSEEIMCECGNLSTKFDFIPYSKFDFPIQMRFCYRCGDKAVKMKGTPDICINAPEHVMKGEKIKVSTQINTDKPNDNIYVGWFVPSYIEEHLLNRQLKMKRVSGNSMFEFEIQFDDNIPAQGYYFTVFTIQNLGISLNRHFISIEGESK
;
A
#
# COMPACT_ATOMS: atom_id res chain seq x y z
N MET A 1 -20.73 -43.04 8.64
CA MET A 1 -19.54 -43.60 9.30
C MET A 1 -18.93 -42.47 10.09
N SER A 2 -18.65 -42.62 11.38
CA SER A 2 -18.20 -41.52 12.25
C SER A 2 -16.70 -41.26 12.03
N PHE A 3 -16.31 -40.04 11.66
CA PHE A 3 -14.90 -39.65 11.63
C PHE A 3 -14.39 -39.33 13.01
N PHE A 4 -15.26 -38.89 13.92
CA PHE A 4 -14.89 -38.51 15.29
C PHE A 4 -15.52 -39.42 16.33
N LYS A 5 -14.84 -39.58 17.47
CA LYS A 5 -15.37 -40.25 18.67
C LYS A 5 -15.18 -39.33 19.88
N ILE A 6 -16.28 -38.98 20.53
CA ILE A 6 -16.30 -37.98 21.60
C ILE A 6 -16.08 -38.63 22.96
N TYR A 7 -15.21 -38.02 23.76
CA TYR A 7 -14.88 -38.44 25.13
C TYR A 7 -15.16 -37.30 26.11
N ASN A 8 -15.86 -37.62 27.19
CA ASN A 8 -16.17 -36.65 28.26
C ASN A 8 -15.20 -36.75 29.44
N SER A 9 -14.48 -37.87 29.56
CA SER A 9 -13.43 -38.12 30.54
C SER A 9 -12.06 -37.78 29.95
N LYS A 10 -11.23 -37.07 30.73
CA LYS A 10 -9.90 -36.66 30.27
C LYS A 10 -8.95 -37.86 30.24
N GLU A 11 -9.12 -38.78 31.17
CA GLU A 11 -8.35 -40.01 31.32
C GLU A 11 -8.62 -40.95 30.15
N GLU A 12 -9.90 -41.20 29.82
CA GLU A 12 -10.30 -42.03 28.69
C GLU A 12 -9.82 -41.44 27.35
N PHE A 13 -9.98 -40.12 27.18
CA PHE A 13 -9.46 -39.43 26.00
C PHE A 13 -7.95 -39.60 25.84
N LYS A 14 -7.19 -39.44 26.93
CA LYS A 14 -5.73 -39.58 26.92
C LYS A 14 -5.31 -40.99 26.54
N GLU A 15 -5.97 -41.99 27.12
CA GLU A 15 -5.70 -43.41 26.85
C GLU A 15 -5.99 -43.75 25.39
N GLU A 16 -7.16 -43.36 24.88
CA GLU A 16 -7.53 -43.62 23.48
C GLU A 16 -6.58 -42.90 22.53
N LEU A 17 -6.32 -41.60 22.74
CA LEU A 17 -5.49 -40.80 21.84
C LEU A 17 -4.05 -41.34 21.77
N SER A 18 -3.53 -41.88 22.87
CA SER A 18 -2.18 -42.46 22.93
C SER A 18 -2.07 -43.77 22.16
N ASN A 19 -3.17 -44.52 22.04
CA ASN A 19 -3.25 -45.80 21.34
C ASN A 19 -3.88 -45.69 19.94
N TYR A 20 -4.31 -44.50 19.54
CA TYR A 20 -5.06 -44.29 18.30
C TYR A 20 -4.16 -44.47 17.07
N ASP A 21 -4.62 -45.28 16.12
CA ASP A 21 -3.99 -45.42 14.82
C ASP A 21 -4.46 -44.29 13.88
N PHE A 22 -3.60 -43.29 13.70
CA PHE A 22 -3.84 -42.15 12.81
C PHE A 22 -3.95 -42.51 11.33
N THR A 23 -3.63 -43.76 10.94
CA THR A 23 -3.80 -44.26 9.57
C THR A 23 -5.11 -45.00 9.35
N SER A 24 -5.86 -45.32 10.41
CA SER A 24 -7.14 -46.04 10.35
C SER A 24 -8.26 -45.26 9.64
N GLY A 25 -8.14 -43.93 9.62
CA GLY A 25 -9.06 -43.01 8.96
C GLY A 25 -10.45 -42.89 9.58
N LYS A 26 -10.67 -43.35 10.83
CA LYS A 26 -11.99 -43.38 11.48
C LYS A 26 -11.90 -43.20 12.99
N ASN A 27 -12.91 -42.60 13.61
CA ASN A 27 -13.04 -42.43 15.06
C ASN A 27 -11.90 -41.64 15.73
N LEU A 28 -11.43 -40.56 15.10
CA LEU A 28 -10.50 -39.60 15.71
C LEU A 28 -11.00 -39.16 17.10
N PRO A 29 -10.21 -39.35 18.16
CA PRO A 29 -10.62 -39.01 19.52
C PRO A 29 -10.81 -37.50 19.69
N VAL A 30 -11.94 -37.05 20.25
CA VAL A 30 -12.17 -35.64 20.56
C VAL A 30 -12.66 -35.51 22.00
N TYR A 31 -11.95 -34.71 22.80
CA TYR A 31 -12.37 -34.42 24.17
C TYR A 31 -13.38 -33.28 24.21
N ILE A 32 -14.54 -33.50 24.81
CA ILE A 32 -15.56 -32.46 25.02
C ILE A 32 -16.15 -32.61 26.42
N LYS A 33 -16.06 -31.57 27.26
CA LYS A 33 -16.66 -31.59 28.59
C LYS A 33 -17.53 -30.35 28.82
N GLY A 34 -18.83 -30.55 28.98
CA GLY A 34 -19.78 -29.48 29.32
C GLY A 34 -19.94 -28.42 28.21
N ARG A 35 -19.78 -28.81 26.94
CA ARG A 35 -19.85 -27.96 25.76
C ARG A 35 -20.72 -28.63 24.69
N GLU A 36 -22.05 -28.60 24.86
CA GLU A 36 -22.99 -29.30 23.98
C GLU A 36 -23.04 -28.69 22.58
N MET A 37 -22.98 -27.36 22.44
CA MET A 37 -22.89 -26.68 21.13
C MET A 37 -21.63 -27.10 20.37
N LEU A 38 -20.50 -27.27 21.06
CA LEU A 38 -19.26 -27.78 20.42
C LEU A 38 -19.43 -29.24 19.97
N LYS A 39 -20.06 -30.08 20.81
CA LYS A 39 -20.37 -31.47 20.47
C LYS A 39 -21.27 -31.58 19.24
N GLU A 40 -22.28 -30.71 19.10
CA GLU A 40 -23.08 -30.61 17.88
C GLU A 40 -22.22 -30.28 16.65
N LYS A 41 -21.21 -29.40 16.78
CA LYS A 41 -20.31 -29.09 15.65
C LYS A 41 -19.45 -30.28 15.26
N VAL A 42 -18.97 -31.06 16.23
CA VAL A 42 -18.21 -32.29 15.94
C VAL A 42 -19.08 -33.29 15.19
N GLN A 43 -20.34 -33.46 15.58
CA GLN A 43 -21.27 -34.34 14.89
C GLN A 43 -21.60 -33.85 13.47
N GLN A 44 -21.82 -32.55 13.29
CA GLN A 44 -22.07 -31.96 11.96
C GLN A 44 -20.86 -32.10 11.02
N ALA A 45 -19.64 -32.21 11.57
CA ALA A 45 -18.44 -32.35 10.77
C ALA A 45 -18.34 -33.71 10.05
N ASP A 46 -19.01 -34.76 10.56
CA ASP A 46 -19.06 -36.07 9.89
C ASP A 46 -19.76 -36.01 8.54
N ASP A 47 -20.80 -35.16 8.42
CA ASP A 47 -21.52 -34.94 7.17
C ASP A 47 -20.85 -33.89 6.26
N PHE A 48 -19.98 -33.06 6.83
CA PHE A 48 -19.30 -31.98 6.11
C PHE A 48 -18.00 -32.44 5.43
N TYR A 49 -17.17 -33.22 6.11
CA TYR A 49 -15.90 -33.72 5.57
C TYR A 49 -16.11 -35.04 4.81
N ASN A 50 -15.14 -35.46 4.01
CA ASN A 50 -15.29 -36.63 3.15
C ASN A 50 -14.33 -37.78 3.49
N TYR A 51 -13.16 -37.46 4.03
CA TYR A 51 -12.18 -38.46 4.44
C TYR A 51 -11.24 -37.93 5.51
N VAL A 52 -10.54 -38.87 6.16
CA VAL A 52 -9.53 -38.63 7.18
C VAL A 52 -8.18 -39.09 6.64
N THR A 53 -7.14 -38.25 6.76
CA THR A 53 -5.77 -38.60 6.44
C THR A 53 -4.78 -37.78 7.28
N LEU A 54 -3.50 -38.14 7.22
CA LEU A 54 -2.46 -37.39 7.91
C LEU A 54 -2.31 -35.98 7.28
N PRO A 55 -2.21 -34.93 8.10
CA PRO A 55 -1.89 -33.60 7.58
C PRO A 55 -0.44 -33.54 7.10
N GLN A 56 -0.17 -32.55 6.25
CA GLN A 56 1.19 -32.16 5.95
C GLN A 56 1.81 -31.54 7.21
N LYS A 57 2.95 -32.08 7.66
CA LYS A 57 3.69 -31.52 8.79
C LYS A 57 4.26 -30.16 8.44
N VAL A 58 4.26 -29.24 9.41
CA VAL A 58 5.10 -28.05 9.35
C VAL A 58 6.53 -28.39 9.81
N THR A 59 7.48 -27.50 9.52
CA THR A 59 8.90 -27.72 9.86
C THR A 59 9.12 -27.74 11.37
N TYR A 60 8.66 -26.70 12.08
CA TYR A 60 8.88 -26.54 13.52
C TYR A 60 7.56 -26.33 14.26
N GLY A 61 7.45 -26.90 15.46
CA GLY A 61 6.35 -26.68 16.40
C GLY A 61 6.88 -26.12 17.72
N TYR A 62 6.12 -25.23 18.33
CA TYR A 62 6.40 -24.72 19.68
C TYR A 62 5.11 -24.71 20.51
N ASP A 63 5.15 -25.32 21.70
CA ASP A 63 4.02 -25.45 22.62
C ASP A 63 4.12 -24.42 23.77
N PHE A 64 3.25 -23.41 23.75
CA PHE A 64 3.20 -22.36 24.78
C PHE A 64 2.61 -22.83 26.10
N SER A 65 1.77 -23.88 26.06
CA SER A 65 0.98 -24.34 27.21
C SER A 65 1.55 -25.60 27.86
N SER A 66 2.61 -26.20 27.28
CA SER A 66 3.27 -27.42 27.79
C SER A 66 2.28 -28.58 28.01
N LEU A 67 1.37 -28.80 27.06
CA LEU A 67 0.26 -29.73 27.20
C LEU A 67 0.60 -31.12 26.65
N ASN A 68 1.23 -31.95 27.48
CA ASN A 68 1.62 -33.33 27.12
C ASN A 68 0.45 -34.24 26.73
N LEU A 69 -0.78 -33.86 27.12
CA LEU A 69 -2.00 -34.57 26.73
C LEU A 69 -2.14 -34.71 25.21
N PHE A 70 -1.65 -33.73 24.45
CA PHE A 70 -1.81 -33.68 22.99
C PHE A 70 -0.59 -34.21 22.22
N ASP A 71 0.41 -34.78 22.89
CA ASP A 71 1.64 -35.25 22.24
C ASP A 71 1.41 -36.24 21.08
N PRO A 72 0.44 -37.18 21.13
CA PRO A 72 0.14 -38.03 19.98
C PRO A 72 -0.30 -37.22 18.75
N TYR A 73 -1.12 -36.17 18.92
CA TYR A 73 -1.46 -35.26 17.82
C TYR A 73 -0.24 -34.49 17.33
N LYS A 74 0.52 -33.87 18.25
CA LYS A 74 1.68 -33.02 17.96
C LYS A 74 2.72 -33.71 17.06
N LYS A 75 2.96 -35.01 17.26
CA LYS A 75 3.87 -35.82 16.44
C LYS A 75 3.52 -35.82 14.95
N HIS A 76 2.25 -35.60 14.61
CA HIS A 76 1.75 -35.58 13.23
C HIS A 76 1.58 -34.16 12.68
N LEU A 77 1.74 -33.10 13.48
CA LEU A 77 1.54 -31.72 13.05
C LEU A 77 2.85 -31.01 12.69
N ALA A 78 3.97 -31.36 13.33
CA ALA A 78 5.28 -30.77 13.07
C ALA A 78 6.37 -31.85 12.97
N GLU A 79 7.42 -31.58 12.20
CA GLU A 79 8.59 -32.45 12.07
C GLU A 79 9.44 -32.42 13.34
N THR A 80 9.71 -31.22 13.85
CA THR A 80 10.53 -30.99 15.06
C THR A 80 9.79 -30.07 16.03
N TRP A 81 9.77 -30.41 17.32
CA TRP A 81 9.26 -29.53 18.38
C TRP A 81 10.44 -28.90 19.10
N ILE A 82 10.43 -27.56 19.18
CA ILE A 82 11.54 -26.75 19.69
C ILE A 82 11.19 -26.06 21.00
N THR A 83 12.21 -25.55 21.68
CA THR A 83 12.15 -24.78 22.92
C THR A 83 12.15 -23.27 22.66
N GLU A 84 11.89 -22.46 23.70
CA GLU A 84 11.78 -21.01 23.57
C GLU A 84 13.09 -20.37 23.10
N ASP A 85 14.22 -20.89 23.60
CA ASP A 85 15.54 -20.41 23.26
C ASP A 85 15.88 -20.70 21.80
N GLU A 86 15.49 -21.87 21.28
CA GLU A 86 15.74 -22.28 19.90
C GLU A 86 14.92 -21.50 18.86
N ILE A 87 13.78 -20.90 19.24
CA ILE A 87 13.01 -20.04 18.32
C ILE A 87 13.85 -18.86 17.83
N ARG A 88 14.77 -18.37 18.67
CA ARG A 88 15.62 -17.22 18.33
C ARG A 88 16.60 -17.52 17.20
N ASP A 89 16.96 -18.79 17.02
CA ASP A 89 17.93 -19.23 16.00
C ASP A 89 17.26 -19.58 14.67
N LEU A 90 15.92 -19.52 14.58
CA LEU A 90 15.16 -19.81 13.36
C LEU A 90 15.19 -18.69 12.31
N ILE A 91 15.81 -17.56 12.62
CA ILE A 91 15.70 -16.29 11.89
C ILE A 91 16.11 -16.40 10.41
N ASP A 92 17.03 -17.29 10.06
CA ASP A 92 17.63 -17.37 8.70
C ASP A 92 17.09 -18.52 7.83
N ARG A 93 16.01 -19.20 8.22
CA ARG A 93 15.50 -20.40 7.51
C ARG A 93 14.16 -20.11 6.83
N ASP A 94 13.99 -20.54 5.58
CA ASP A 94 12.66 -20.63 4.96
C ASP A 94 11.92 -21.84 5.55
N CYS A 95 11.25 -21.64 6.68
CA CYS A 95 10.49 -22.68 7.36
C CYS A 95 9.10 -22.21 7.80
N THR A 96 8.26 -23.17 8.18
CA THR A 96 6.95 -22.89 8.79
C THR A 96 6.98 -23.25 10.27
N LEU A 97 6.61 -22.29 11.12
CA LEU A 97 6.49 -22.45 12.56
C LEU A 97 5.01 -22.60 12.96
N LEU A 98 4.68 -23.70 13.63
CA LEU A 98 3.41 -23.92 14.31
C LEU A 98 3.52 -23.46 15.76
N LEU A 99 2.66 -22.52 16.15
CA LEU A 99 2.43 -22.17 17.54
C LEU A 99 1.25 -22.98 18.07
N PHE A 100 1.42 -23.65 19.21
CA PHE A 100 0.41 -24.54 19.79
C PHE A 100 0.08 -24.13 21.23
N GLY A 101 -1.19 -24.13 21.62
CA GLY A 101 -1.57 -23.95 23.02
C GLY A 101 -2.99 -23.45 23.26
N LEU A 102 -3.21 -22.97 24.49
CA LEU A 102 -4.44 -22.34 24.95
C LEU A 102 -4.38 -20.82 24.80
N TYR A 103 -5.55 -20.20 24.65
CA TYR A 103 -5.68 -18.76 24.49
C TYR A 103 -5.07 -17.98 25.65
N GLU A 104 -5.30 -18.42 26.89
CA GLU A 104 -4.77 -17.78 28.09
C GLU A 104 -3.23 -17.66 28.11
N ASP A 105 -2.54 -18.58 27.44
CA ASP A 105 -1.08 -18.59 27.32
C ASP A 105 -0.55 -17.84 26.11
N PHE A 106 -1.41 -17.64 25.10
CA PHE A 106 -1.09 -16.95 23.85
C PHE A 106 -1.06 -15.43 24.06
N GLN A 107 0.02 -14.95 24.68
CA GLN A 107 0.19 -13.57 25.14
C GLN A 107 1.14 -12.77 24.24
N PHE A 108 0.76 -11.56 23.87
CA PHE A 108 1.57 -10.67 23.04
C PHE A 108 2.93 -10.38 23.68
N LYS A 109 3.00 -10.20 25.01
CA LYS A 109 4.29 -9.97 25.69
C LYS A 109 5.30 -11.11 25.52
N LYS A 110 4.83 -12.35 25.30
CA LYS A 110 5.69 -13.52 25.03
C LYS A 110 6.03 -13.62 23.54
N LEU A 111 5.06 -13.27 22.69
CA LEU A 111 5.10 -13.52 21.26
C LEU A 111 5.71 -12.37 20.44
N ASN A 112 5.70 -11.13 20.94
CA ASN A 112 6.05 -9.95 20.14
C ASN A 112 7.42 -10.06 19.46
N ARG A 113 8.43 -10.57 20.17
CA ARG A 113 9.78 -10.80 19.65
C ARG A 113 9.78 -11.82 18.54
N ILE A 114 9.02 -12.90 18.70
CA ILE A 114 8.84 -13.94 17.68
C ILE A 114 8.21 -13.30 16.44
N PHE A 115 7.07 -12.61 16.57
CA PHE A 115 6.40 -11.98 15.42
C PHE A 115 7.27 -10.93 14.70
N LEU A 116 8.04 -10.13 15.43
CA LEU A 116 8.96 -9.14 14.85
C LEU A 116 10.11 -9.81 14.10
N ASN A 117 10.75 -10.81 14.70
CA ASN A 117 11.88 -11.52 14.10
C ASN A 117 11.44 -12.31 12.86
N LEU A 118 10.28 -12.97 12.92
CA LEU A 118 9.77 -13.77 11.81
C LEU A 118 9.30 -12.90 10.64
N LYS A 119 8.74 -11.71 10.90
CA LYS A 119 8.32 -10.78 9.85
C LYS A 119 9.47 -10.34 8.94
N ASN A 120 10.60 -9.94 9.52
CA ASN A 120 11.72 -9.39 8.76
C ASN A 120 12.38 -10.42 7.83
N ASN A 121 12.14 -11.70 8.07
CA ASN A 121 12.80 -12.81 7.37
C ASN A 121 11.83 -13.70 6.57
N GLY A 122 10.56 -13.29 6.45
CA GLY A 122 9.58 -13.99 5.60
C GLY A 122 9.12 -15.34 6.12
N LEU A 123 9.34 -15.63 7.41
CA LEU A 123 8.94 -16.88 8.05
C LEU A 123 7.42 -17.01 8.18
N LYS A 124 6.91 -18.22 7.91
CA LYS A 124 5.48 -18.53 7.88
C LYS A 124 5.00 -19.03 9.24
N ILE A 125 3.90 -18.45 9.74
CA ILE A 125 3.35 -18.80 11.05
C ILE A 125 1.94 -19.38 10.88
N CYS A 126 1.76 -20.58 11.42
CA CYS A 126 0.45 -21.20 11.64
C CYS A 126 0.23 -21.34 13.15
N VAL A 127 -1.03 -21.40 13.58
CA VAL A 127 -1.37 -21.57 15.01
C VAL A 127 -2.42 -22.65 15.18
N ILE A 128 -2.26 -23.51 16.18
CA ILE A 128 -3.33 -24.36 16.70
C ILE A 128 -3.64 -23.86 18.11
N LEU A 129 -4.82 -23.25 18.25
CA LEU A 129 -5.23 -22.52 19.44
C LEU A 129 -6.57 -23.05 19.94
N GLY A 130 -6.69 -23.27 21.24
CA GLY A 130 -7.98 -23.55 21.89
C GLY A 130 -8.32 -22.51 22.93
N ARG A 131 -9.61 -22.20 23.09
CA ARG A 131 -10.12 -21.49 24.26
C ARG A 131 -9.87 -22.28 25.55
N ASP A 132 -10.19 -23.57 25.50
CA ASP A 132 -9.98 -24.55 26.55
C ASP A 132 -9.53 -25.89 25.93
N ILE A 133 -9.33 -26.92 26.75
CA ILE A 133 -8.89 -28.25 26.29
C ILE A 133 -9.87 -28.85 25.27
N SER A 134 -11.18 -28.59 25.39
CA SER A 134 -12.17 -29.11 24.44
C SER A 134 -12.05 -28.43 23.08
N SER A 135 -11.96 -27.09 23.05
CA SER A 135 -11.71 -26.34 21.81
C SER A 135 -10.36 -26.72 21.18
N LEU A 136 -9.30 -26.92 21.98
CA LEU A 136 -7.98 -27.33 21.49
C LEU A 136 -8.01 -28.75 20.90
N SER A 137 -8.66 -29.69 21.59
CA SER A 137 -8.84 -31.06 21.09
C SER A 137 -9.59 -31.07 19.76
N TRP A 138 -10.63 -30.25 19.64
CA TRP A 138 -11.37 -30.13 18.41
C TRP A 138 -10.53 -29.54 17.27
N GLN A 139 -9.77 -28.49 17.56
CA GLN A 139 -8.87 -27.89 16.57
C GLN A 139 -7.80 -28.84 16.08
N CYS A 140 -7.23 -29.68 16.96
CA CYS A 140 -6.28 -30.72 16.57
C CYS A 140 -6.92 -31.75 15.65
N ALA A 141 -8.08 -32.30 16.03
CA ALA A 141 -8.76 -33.35 15.28
C ALA A 141 -9.14 -32.89 13.87
N LYS A 142 -9.60 -31.64 13.71
CA LYS A 142 -9.94 -31.07 12.40
C LYS A 142 -8.77 -31.01 11.41
N GLN A 143 -7.53 -31.06 11.87
CA GLN A 143 -6.38 -31.01 10.95
C GLN A 143 -6.26 -32.28 10.09
N PHE A 144 -6.88 -33.39 10.53
CA PHE A 144 -6.82 -34.70 9.88
C PHE A 144 -7.98 -34.96 8.91
N VAL A 145 -8.95 -34.05 8.79
CA VAL A 145 -10.11 -34.23 7.91
C VAL A 145 -10.02 -33.32 6.68
N PHE A 146 -10.60 -33.78 5.57
CA PHE A 146 -10.48 -33.13 4.27
C PHE A 146 -11.76 -33.27 3.45
N LEU A 147 -11.98 -32.29 2.56
CA LEU A 147 -13.04 -32.31 1.55
C LEU A 147 -12.58 -33.11 0.32
N SER A 148 -13.52 -33.78 -0.36
CA SER A 148 -13.30 -34.36 -1.69
C SER A 148 -13.45 -33.29 -2.78
N ASP A 149 -12.97 -33.58 -4.00
CA ASP A 149 -12.97 -32.65 -5.15
C ASP A 149 -14.37 -32.23 -5.64
N VAL A 150 -15.46 -32.63 -4.96
CA VAL A 150 -16.81 -32.14 -5.25
C VAL A 150 -16.94 -30.77 -4.60
N GLU A 151 -16.53 -29.74 -5.34
CA GLU A 151 -16.19 -28.42 -4.80
C GLU A 151 -17.40 -27.69 -4.19
N LYS A 152 -17.36 -27.54 -2.86
CA LYS A 152 -18.05 -26.45 -2.18
C LYS A 152 -17.49 -25.14 -2.73
N ARG A 153 -18.35 -24.14 -2.95
CA ARG A 153 -17.92 -22.87 -3.56
C ARG A 153 -17.14 -21.97 -2.60
N ASN A 154 -16.31 -21.10 -3.16
CA ASN A 154 -15.71 -19.97 -2.45
C ASN A 154 -16.66 -18.77 -2.42
N SER A 155 -16.53 -17.92 -1.40
CA SER A 155 -17.35 -16.71 -1.27
C SER A 155 -16.59 -15.52 -0.70
N LEU A 156 -16.99 -14.33 -1.14
CA LEU A 156 -16.52 -13.04 -0.65
C LEU A 156 -17.72 -12.17 -0.27
N PHE A 157 -17.87 -11.90 1.01
CA PHE A 157 -18.84 -10.95 1.56
C PHE A 157 -18.09 -9.68 1.98
N SER A 158 -18.31 -8.58 1.26
CA SER A 158 -17.54 -7.34 1.41
C SER A 158 -18.43 -6.16 1.73
N CYS A 159 -18.06 -5.38 2.76
CA CYS A 159 -18.68 -4.08 3.05
C CYS A 159 -18.31 -3.00 2.01
N LYS A 160 -17.42 -3.30 1.06
CA LYS A 160 -17.05 -2.40 -0.05
C LYS A 160 -17.85 -2.72 -1.31
N LYS A 161 -18.05 -1.71 -2.15
CA LYS A 161 -18.73 -1.87 -3.45
C LYS A 161 -17.73 -2.34 -4.51
N VAL A 162 -17.92 -3.54 -5.04
CA VAL A 162 -17.08 -4.07 -6.11
C VAL A 162 -17.58 -3.52 -7.45
N ASN A 163 -16.68 -2.90 -8.22
CA ASN A 163 -17.06 -2.37 -9.54
C ASN A 163 -17.26 -3.51 -10.56
N LEU A 164 -18.00 -3.24 -11.64
CA LEU A 164 -18.34 -4.26 -12.64
C LEU A 164 -17.13 -4.85 -13.35
N SER A 165 -16.08 -4.05 -13.61
CA SER A 165 -14.86 -4.52 -14.29
C SER A 165 -14.15 -5.57 -13.45
N ARG A 166 -13.90 -5.27 -12.18
CA ARG A 166 -13.26 -6.17 -11.21
C ARG A 166 -14.11 -7.42 -10.98
N ARG A 167 -15.43 -7.28 -10.84
CA ARG A 167 -16.33 -8.44 -10.69
C ARG A 167 -16.22 -9.39 -11.89
N LYS A 168 -16.18 -8.87 -13.12
CA LYS A 168 -16.01 -9.70 -14.33
C LYS A 168 -14.68 -10.42 -14.35
N GLU A 169 -13.60 -9.74 -13.99
CA GLU A 169 -12.26 -10.33 -13.92
C GLU A 169 -12.16 -11.44 -12.88
N TRP A 170 -12.68 -11.21 -11.67
CA TRP A 170 -12.73 -12.21 -10.61
C TRP A 170 -13.48 -13.48 -11.02
N LEU A 171 -14.65 -13.32 -11.66
CA LEU A 171 -15.46 -14.44 -12.14
C LEU A 171 -14.83 -15.17 -13.33
N LYS A 172 -14.00 -14.49 -14.13
CA LYS A 172 -13.24 -15.16 -15.21
C LYS A 172 -12.26 -16.19 -14.65
N ASN A 173 -11.59 -15.86 -13.54
CA ASN A 173 -10.59 -16.71 -12.92
C ASN A 173 -11.21 -17.70 -11.90
N ASN A 174 -12.40 -17.40 -11.40
CA ASN A 174 -13.14 -18.22 -10.43
C ASN A 174 -14.64 -18.22 -10.77
N PRO A 175 -15.10 -19.04 -11.73
CA PRO A 175 -16.49 -19.02 -12.19
C PRO A 175 -17.52 -19.26 -11.09
N ASP A 176 -17.20 -20.10 -10.11
CA ASP A 176 -18.11 -20.49 -9.02
C ASP A 176 -18.03 -19.57 -7.79
N LEU A 177 -17.23 -18.50 -7.83
CA LEU A 177 -17.10 -17.55 -6.73
C LEU A 177 -18.41 -16.78 -6.51
N LEU A 178 -18.97 -16.89 -5.31
CA LEU A 178 -20.05 -15.99 -4.89
C LEU A 178 -19.47 -14.66 -4.39
N ILE A 179 -19.83 -13.56 -5.03
CA ILE A 179 -19.46 -12.20 -4.62
C ILE A 179 -20.70 -11.47 -4.12
N VAL A 180 -20.72 -11.14 -2.83
CA VAL A 180 -21.74 -10.32 -2.18
C VAL A 180 -21.08 -9.03 -1.70
N ASP A 181 -21.29 -7.95 -2.45
CA ASP A 181 -20.72 -6.64 -2.12
C ASP A 181 -21.69 -5.76 -1.32
N LYS A 182 -21.27 -4.54 -0.97
CA LYS A 182 -22.08 -3.56 -0.24
C LYS A 182 -23.52 -3.42 -0.74
N SER A 183 -23.73 -3.46 -2.06
CA SER A 183 -25.04 -3.30 -2.70
C SER A 183 -25.91 -4.53 -2.51
N ASP A 184 -25.29 -5.72 -2.50
CA ASP A 184 -25.95 -7.02 -2.34
C ASP A 184 -26.31 -7.27 -0.87
N LEU A 185 -25.43 -6.91 0.07
CA LEU A 185 -25.63 -7.02 1.52
C LEU A 185 -26.93 -6.35 1.99
N ARG A 186 -27.36 -5.28 1.32
CA ARG A 186 -28.61 -4.55 1.64
C ARG A 186 -29.88 -5.22 1.11
N LYS A 187 -29.75 -6.14 0.16
CA LYS A 187 -30.88 -6.76 -0.57
C LYS A 187 -31.09 -8.22 -0.21
N LEU A 188 -30.00 -8.92 0.10
CA LEU A 188 -30.02 -10.36 0.33
C LEU A 188 -30.15 -10.69 1.82
N ASN A 189 -30.69 -11.87 2.12
CA ASN A 189 -30.68 -12.43 3.47
C ASN A 189 -29.35 -13.17 3.72
N ILE A 190 -28.33 -12.41 4.07
CA ILE A 190 -26.96 -12.90 4.26
C ILE A 190 -26.85 -13.87 5.42
N GLN A 191 -27.61 -13.62 6.50
CA GLN A 191 -27.66 -14.52 7.64
C GLN A 191 -28.13 -15.91 7.22
N LYS A 192 -29.24 -15.99 6.46
CA LYS A 192 -29.72 -17.28 5.95
C LYS A 192 -28.66 -17.96 5.09
N MET A 193 -28.08 -17.25 4.12
CA MET A 193 -27.04 -17.80 3.23
C MET A 193 -25.86 -18.39 4.00
N LEU A 194 -25.28 -17.64 4.94
CA LEU A 194 -24.11 -18.08 5.69
C LEU A 194 -24.41 -19.24 6.66
N LEU A 195 -25.64 -19.35 7.17
CA LEU A 195 -26.02 -20.37 8.16
C LEU A 195 -26.59 -21.65 7.53
N THR A 196 -27.13 -21.60 6.30
CA THR A 196 -27.75 -22.77 5.65
C THR A 196 -26.88 -23.45 4.61
N GLU A 197 -25.99 -22.70 3.96
CA GLU A 197 -25.14 -23.23 2.89
C GLU A 197 -23.81 -23.78 3.43
N GLU A 198 -23.18 -24.64 2.64
CA GLU A 198 -21.84 -25.18 2.91
C GLU A 198 -20.81 -24.58 1.97
N TRP A 199 -19.67 -24.19 2.52
CA TRP A 199 -18.66 -23.40 1.81
C TRP A 199 -17.30 -24.08 1.85
N ASN A 200 -16.51 -23.92 0.79
CA ASN A 200 -15.10 -24.22 0.87
C ASN A 200 -14.39 -23.09 1.62
N SER A 201 -14.54 -21.86 1.14
CA SER A 201 -13.98 -20.66 1.80
C SER A 201 -15.02 -19.55 1.92
N VAL A 202 -15.10 -18.93 3.10
CA VAL A 202 -15.89 -17.75 3.37
C VAL A 202 -14.98 -16.61 3.77
N PHE A 203 -14.84 -15.61 2.90
CA PHE A 203 -14.14 -14.38 3.22
C PHE A 203 -15.11 -13.29 3.65
N LEU A 204 -15.09 -12.95 4.94
CA LEU A 204 -15.87 -11.87 5.52
C LEU A 204 -14.97 -10.63 5.63
N TYR A 205 -15.15 -9.67 4.72
CA TYR A 205 -14.38 -8.42 4.67
C TYR A 205 -15.25 -7.26 5.14
N GLY A 206 -15.00 -6.80 6.37
CA GLY A 206 -15.90 -5.88 7.08
C GLY A 206 -15.19 -5.01 8.11
N HIS A 207 -15.97 -4.22 8.84
CA HIS A 207 -15.45 -3.40 9.95
C HIS A 207 -15.85 -4.03 11.28
N GLY A 208 -14.93 -4.13 12.22
CA GLY A 208 -15.20 -4.85 13.45
C GLY A 208 -14.05 -4.83 14.43
N LYS A 209 -14.31 -5.33 15.62
CA LYS A 209 -13.33 -5.53 16.70
C LYS A 209 -13.36 -7.00 17.12
N GLU A 210 -12.73 -7.30 18.24
CA GLU A 210 -12.57 -8.66 18.72
C GLU A 210 -13.88 -9.41 19.00
N ASP A 211 -14.99 -8.71 19.24
CA ASP A 211 -16.28 -9.33 19.54
C ASP A 211 -17.21 -9.47 18.33
N ASN A 212 -16.94 -8.72 17.24
CA ASN A 212 -17.85 -8.65 16.11
C ASN A 212 -17.19 -8.22 14.79
N LEU A 213 -17.80 -8.64 13.68
CA LEU A 213 -17.49 -8.17 12.32
C LEU A 213 -18.79 -7.74 11.63
N ASN A 214 -18.85 -6.50 11.17
CA ASN A 214 -20.03 -5.91 10.56
C ASN A 214 -19.97 -5.98 9.02
N LEU A 215 -21.09 -6.42 8.44
CA LEU A 215 -21.37 -6.46 7.01
C LEU A 215 -22.68 -5.70 6.75
N GLU A 216 -22.56 -4.37 6.62
CA GLU A 216 -23.69 -3.43 6.65
C GLU A 216 -24.56 -3.64 7.90
N ASP A 217 -25.79 -4.13 7.75
CA ASP A 217 -26.73 -4.35 8.86
C ASP A 217 -26.55 -5.69 9.58
N TYR A 218 -25.75 -6.60 9.01
CA TYR A 218 -25.48 -7.91 9.60
C TYR A 218 -24.22 -7.87 10.45
N THR A 219 -24.21 -8.66 11.51
CA THR A 219 -23.06 -8.73 12.42
C THR A 219 -22.69 -10.18 12.67
N VAL A 220 -21.50 -10.57 12.24
CA VAL A 220 -20.87 -11.81 12.65
C VAL A 220 -20.41 -11.65 14.09
N CYS A 221 -20.88 -12.52 14.97
CA CYS A 221 -20.85 -12.35 16.42
C CYS A 221 -19.93 -13.39 17.07
N GLY A 222 -19.10 -12.94 18.00
CA GLY A 222 -18.22 -13.79 18.81
C GLY A 222 -18.85 -14.31 20.11
N ARG A 223 -20.09 -13.95 20.41
CA ARG A 223 -20.77 -14.38 21.64
C ARG A 223 -21.00 -15.90 21.64
N ASN A 224 -20.37 -16.59 22.58
CA ASN A 224 -20.64 -17.99 22.90
C ASN A 224 -21.55 -18.09 24.14
N LEU A 225 -22.66 -18.81 24.04
CA LEU A 225 -23.64 -18.92 25.13
C LEU A 225 -23.20 -19.88 26.24
N GLU A 226 -22.42 -20.92 25.90
CA GLU A 226 -21.97 -21.96 26.85
C GLU A 226 -20.77 -21.54 27.70
N VAL A 227 -20.00 -20.57 27.20
CA VAL A 227 -18.82 -20.07 27.92
C VAL A 227 -19.29 -19.11 29.01
N SER A 228 -18.92 -19.40 30.26
CA SER A 228 -19.16 -18.50 31.38
C SER A 228 -18.26 -17.27 31.30
N LYS A 229 -18.80 -16.11 31.67
CA LYS A 229 -18.05 -14.85 31.75
C LYS A 229 -17.07 -14.93 32.93
N ARG A 230 -15.80 -14.61 32.72
CA ARG A 230 -14.72 -14.66 33.73
C ARG A 230 -14.19 -13.25 34.10
N SER A 231 -14.17 -12.33 33.15
CA SER A 231 -13.69 -10.95 33.26
C SER A 231 -14.85 -9.97 33.43
N LEU A 232 -14.56 -8.79 34.00
CA LEU A 232 -15.55 -7.71 34.17
C LEU A 232 -15.94 -7.07 32.83
N PHE A 233 -14.97 -6.91 31.92
CA PHE A 233 -15.17 -6.21 30.65
C PHE A 233 -15.95 -7.07 29.66
N ALA A 234 -17.04 -6.51 29.14
CA ALA A 234 -17.90 -7.13 28.14
C ALA A 234 -18.44 -6.07 27.17
N PRO A 235 -18.95 -6.47 25.99
CA PRO A 235 -19.80 -5.61 25.18
C PRO A 235 -21.14 -5.32 25.88
N GLN A 236 -21.95 -4.40 25.33
CA GLN A 236 -23.22 -3.96 25.93
C GLN A 236 -24.11 -5.13 26.40
N CYS A 237 -24.25 -6.18 25.59
CA CYS A 237 -25.08 -7.34 25.91
C CYS A 237 -24.55 -8.22 27.07
N GLY A 238 -23.34 -7.93 27.56
CA GLY A 238 -22.74 -8.59 28.73
C GLY A 238 -22.89 -7.81 30.03
N TYR A 239 -23.57 -6.67 30.04
CA TYR A 239 -23.88 -5.90 31.24
C TYR A 239 -25.39 -5.91 31.53
N CYS A 240 -25.76 -6.09 32.80
CA CYS A 240 -27.09 -5.81 33.36
C CYS A 240 -28.28 -6.33 32.53
N LYS A 241 -28.15 -7.48 31.85
CA LYS A 241 -29.17 -8.05 30.95
C LYS A 241 -29.65 -7.09 29.85
N GLN A 242 -28.77 -6.19 29.39
CA GLN A 242 -29.08 -5.29 28.29
C GLN A 242 -29.13 -6.04 26.96
N ASN A 243 -29.95 -5.52 26.04
CA ASN A 243 -29.99 -6.03 24.66
C ASN A 243 -28.70 -5.69 23.92
N CYS A 244 -28.46 -6.42 22.83
CA CYS A 244 -27.38 -6.08 21.90
C CYS A 244 -27.58 -4.67 21.34
N PHE A 245 -26.49 -3.92 21.17
CA PHE A 245 -26.50 -2.64 20.46
C PHE A 245 -26.71 -2.80 18.94
N LYS A 246 -26.61 -4.04 18.45
CA LYS A 246 -26.87 -4.45 17.07
C LYS A 246 -28.24 -5.14 16.97
N ASN A 247 -28.77 -5.21 15.77
CA ASN A 247 -30.01 -5.92 15.50
C ASN A 247 -29.85 -7.44 15.74
N GLU A 248 -30.50 -7.96 16.77
CA GLU A 248 -30.39 -9.36 17.18
C GLU A 248 -30.86 -10.34 16.09
N ASN A 249 -31.84 -9.94 15.27
CA ASN A 249 -32.33 -10.75 14.15
C ASN A 249 -31.36 -10.82 12.98
N LYS A 250 -30.25 -10.06 13.01
CA LYS A 250 -29.21 -10.05 11.97
C LYS A 250 -27.84 -10.52 12.49
N LEU A 251 -27.81 -11.15 13.66
CA LEU A 251 -26.59 -11.73 14.23
C LEU A 251 -26.28 -13.08 13.59
N ILE A 252 -25.02 -13.31 13.26
CA ILE A 252 -24.52 -14.56 12.69
C ILE A 252 -23.46 -15.09 13.65
N PRO A 253 -23.75 -16.11 14.47
CA PRO A 253 -22.73 -16.73 15.32
C PRO A 253 -21.65 -17.33 14.42
N SER A 254 -20.39 -16.94 14.63
CA SER A 254 -19.31 -17.40 13.74
C SER A 254 -19.07 -18.91 13.83
N CYS A 255 -19.38 -19.52 14.98
CA CYS A 255 -19.34 -20.96 15.19
C CYS A 255 -20.32 -21.76 14.31
N ASP A 256 -21.35 -21.10 13.77
CA ASP A 256 -22.44 -21.74 13.03
C ASP A 256 -22.24 -21.67 11.50
N ILE A 257 -21.22 -20.94 11.03
CA ILE A 257 -20.88 -20.88 9.61
C ILE A 257 -20.25 -22.22 9.18
N LYS A 258 -20.88 -22.91 8.22
CA LYS A 258 -20.42 -24.21 7.72
C LYS A 258 -19.42 -24.05 6.59
N ALA A 259 -18.15 -23.80 6.94
CA ALA A 259 -17.08 -23.61 5.96
C ALA A 259 -15.83 -24.42 6.33
N ASN A 260 -15.04 -24.85 5.33
CA ASN A 260 -13.71 -25.41 5.60
C ASN A 260 -12.75 -24.31 6.06
N THR A 261 -12.80 -23.16 5.38
CA THR A 261 -11.99 -21.98 5.69
C THR A 261 -12.85 -20.76 5.97
N ILE A 262 -12.64 -20.11 7.13
CA ILE A 262 -13.29 -18.82 7.48
C ILE A 262 -12.23 -17.74 7.55
N THR A 263 -12.41 -16.64 6.83
CA THR A 263 -11.53 -15.46 6.93
C THR A 263 -12.27 -14.29 7.56
N LEU A 264 -11.77 -13.83 8.70
CA LEU A 264 -12.25 -12.69 9.46
C LEU A 264 -11.41 -11.45 9.15
N GLY A 265 -11.71 -10.82 8.01
CA GLY A 265 -11.08 -9.59 7.54
C GLY A 265 -11.63 -8.34 8.25
N SER A 266 -11.60 -8.32 9.59
CA SER A 266 -12.00 -7.19 10.45
C SER A 266 -10.79 -6.29 10.80
N CYS A 267 -10.97 -5.33 11.71
CA CYS A 267 -9.89 -4.46 12.17
C CYS A 267 -9.03 -5.08 13.29
N ASN A 268 -9.53 -6.03 14.07
CA ASN A 268 -8.77 -6.76 15.08
C ASN A 268 -9.65 -7.90 15.60
N ASN A 269 -9.12 -9.12 15.73
CA ASN A 269 -9.85 -10.25 16.31
C ASN A 269 -9.29 -10.70 17.68
N ALA A 270 -8.46 -9.87 18.31
CA ALA A 270 -7.74 -10.09 19.58
C ALA A 270 -7.20 -11.53 19.72
N PRO A 271 -6.22 -11.91 18.87
CA PRO A 271 -5.61 -13.23 19.00
C PRO A 271 -4.80 -13.39 20.29
N PHE A 272 -4.43 -12.30 20.97
CA PHE A 272 -3.63 -12.31 22.19
C PHE A 272 -4.48 -12.07 23.44
N SER A 273 -4.39 -12.95 24.44
CA SER A 273 -5.22 -12.89 25.65
C SER A 273 -4.90 -11.72 26.57
N ASP A 274 -3.64 -11.29 26.64
CA ASP A 274 -3.20 -10.16 27.45
C ASP A 274 -3.54 -8.78 26.85
N LEU A 275 -4.02 -8.75 25.59
CA LEU A 275 -4.45 -7.53 24.89
C LEU A 275 -5.95 -7.53 24.55
N ALA A 276 -6.69 -8.58 24.90
CA ALA A 276 -8.13 -8.65 24.68
C ALA A 276 -8.86 -7.64 25.57
N LEU A 277 -9.74 -6.81 24.99
CA LEU A 277 -10.55 -5.88 25.76
C LEU A 277 -11.72 -6.60 26.42
N TYR A 278 -12.31 -7.57 25.74
CA TYR A 278 -13.52 -8.25 26.19
C TYR A 278 -13.21 -9.66 26.67
N ASP A 279 -14.05 -10.13 27.59
CA ASP A 279 -14.04 -11.52 28.03
C ASP A 279 -14.09 -12.50 26.86
N GLU A 280 -13.37 -13.63 27.00
CA GLU A 280 -13.29 -14.68 25.99
C GLU A 280 -14.66 -15.11 25.47
N LYS A 281 -15.70 -15.10 26.33
CA LYS A 281 -17.09 -15.40 25.95
C LYS A 281 -17.55 -14.65 24.70
N TYR A 282 -17.03 -13.45 24.46
CA TYR A 282 -17.42 -12.60 23.34
C TYR A 282 -16.42 -12.60 22.19
N ASN A 283 -15.25 -13.23 22.34
CA ASN A 283 -14.19 -13.19 21.33
C ASN A 283 -14.58 -13.98 20.05
N LEU A 284 -14.54 -13.26 18.92
CA LEU A 284 -14.94 -13.72 17.59
C LEU A 284 -14.02 -14.84 17.06
N LEU A 285 -12.71 -14.71 17.23
CA LEU A 285 -11.77 -15.77 16.86
C LEU A 285 -12.08 -17.04 17.65
N LEU A 286 -12.22 -16.94 18.97
CA LEU A 286 -12.48 -18.11 19.82
C LEU A 286 -13.85 -18.74 19.56
N ASN A 287 -14.84 -17.96 19.13
CA ASN A 287 -16.12 -18.51 18.68
C ASN A 287 -15.97 -19.23 17.34
N SER A 288 -15.20 -18.67 16.40
CA SER A 288 -14.92 -19.33 15.11
C SER A 288 -14.13 -20.62 15.28
N ILE A 289 -13.23 -20.70 16.27
CA ILE A 289 -12.48 -21.91 16.62
C ILE A 289 -13.40 -23.09 16.96
N ASP A 290 -14.53 -22.82 17.59
CA ASP A 290 -15.52 -23.84 17.96
C ASP A 290 -16.37 -24.30 16.76
N SER A 291 -16.24 -23.67 15.57
CA SER A 291 -16.93 -24.08 14.34
C SER A 291 -16.37 -25.37 13.73
N ILE A 292 -16.97 -25.84 12.64
CA ILE A 292 -16.42 -26.93 11.83
C ILE A 292 -15.18 -26.53 11.02
N ALA A 293 -14.87 -25.24 10.90
CA ALA A 293 -13.77 -24.76 10.05
C ALA A 293 -12.42 -25.33 10.50
N LYS A 294 -11.72 -25.96 9.56
CA LYS A 294 -10.37 -26.46 9.71
C LYS A 294 -9.36 -25.31 9.79
N THR A 295 -9.61 -24.27 9.00
CA THR A 295 -8.71 -23.12 8.86
C THR A 295 -9.46 -21.82 9.13
N ILE A 296 -8.89 -20.96 9.97
CA ILE A 296 -9.44 -19.64 10.28
C ILE A 296 -8.35 -18.59 10.08
N ASN A 297 -8.55 -17.66 9.16
CA ASN A 297 -7.65 -16.54 8.96
C ASN A 297 -8.18 -15.32 9.71
N VAL A 298 -7.36 -14.72 10.58
CA VAL A 298 -7.80 -13.61 11.43
C VAL A 298 -6.87 -12.43 11.33
N ALA A 299 -7.45 -11.23 11.17
CA ALA A 299 -6.71 -9.99 11.33
C ALA A 299 -6.22 -9.83 12.78
N ILE A 300 -4.91 -9.59 12.95
CA ILE A 300 -4.24 -9.39 14.25
C ILE A 300 -4.33 -7.92 14.67
N THR A 301 -4.22 -7.02 13.69
CA THR A 301 -4.26 -5.57 13.88
C THR A 301 -5.11 -4.94 12.80
N ALA A 302 -5.34 -3.63 12.91
CA ALA A 302 -6.01 -2.89 11.85
C ALA A 302 -5.17 -3.05 10.57
N GLN A 303 -5.78 -3.65 9.54
CA GLN A 303 -5.11 -3.91 8.28
C GLN A 303 -5.47 -2.87 7.21
N ASN A 304 -4.47 -2.45 6.44
CA ASN A 304 -4.61 -1.55 5.29
C ASN A 304 -4.96 -2.32 4.00
N SER A 305 -5.43 -3.57 4.14
CA SER A 305 -5.89 -4.39 3.03
C SER A 305 -7.03 -3.69 2.29
N ASP A 306 -6.95 -3.67 0.97
CA ASP A 306 -7.94 -3.10 0.07
C ASP A 306 -8.11 -3.99 -1.17
N TYR A 307 -8.63 -3.46 -2.27
CA TYR A 307 -8.86 -4.21 -3.49
C TYR A 307 -7.60 -4.91 -4.02
N VAL A 308 -6.40 -4.36 -3.83
CA VAL A 308 -5.14 -5.02 -4.24
C VAL A 308 -5.00 -6.40 -3.60
N GLU A 309 -5.24 -6.48 -2.29
CA GLU A 309 -5.23 -7.74 -1.55
C GLU A 309 -6.37 -8.67 -1.97
N LEU A 310 -7.59 -8.12 -2.15
CA LEU A 310 -8.74 -8.94 -2.58
C LEU A 310 -8.53 -9.52 -3.98
N ASP A 311 -7.97 -8.74 -4.91
CA ASP A 311 -7.62 -9.16 -6.26
C ASP A 311 -6.63 -10.34 -6.21
N ARG A 312 -5.64 -10.28 -5.31
CA ARG A 312 -4.64 -11.34 -5.10
C ARG A 312 -5.24 -12.58 -4.46
N VAL A 313 -6.06 -12.43 -3.42
CA VAL A 313 -6.75 -13.55 -2.75
C VAL A 313 -7.68 -14.28 -3.71
N VAL A 314 -8.47 -13.56 -4.50
CA VAL A 314 -9.35 -14.14 -5.51
C VAL A 314 -8.54 -14.83 -6.60
N SER A 315 -7.47 -14.20 -7.10
CA SER A 315 -6.61 -14.82 -8.12
C SER A 315 -5.94 -16.11 -7.64
N ASN A 316 -5.67 -16.23 -6.33
CA ASN A 316 -5.14 -17.45 -5.72
C ASN A 316 -6.22 -18.40 -5.19
N GLN A 317 -7.48 -18.21 -5.61
CA GLN A 317 -8.62 -19.06 -5.25
C GLN A 317 -8.77 -19.25 -3.73
N PHE A 318 -8.52 -18.21 -2.95
CA PHE A 318 -8.62 -18.21 -1.48
C PHE A 318 -7.62 -19.16 -0.77
N LYS A 319 -6.54 -19.58 -1.43
CA LYS A 319 -5.44 -20.34 -0.81
C LYS A 319 -4.38 -19.40 -0.22
N SER A 320 -3.75 -19.80 0.88
CA SER A 320 -2.66 -19.06 1.57
C SER A 320 -2.97 -17.58 1.84
N ILE A 321 -4.20 -17.29 2.28
CA ILE A 321 -4.71 -15.92 2.47
C ILE A 321 -3.81 -15.10 3.39
N SER A 322 -3.44 -15.63 4.56
CA SER A 322 -2.60 -14.93 5.53
C SER A 322 -1.26 -14.50 4.92
N THR A 323 -0.58 -15.39 4.19
CA THR A 323 0.67 -15.07 3.50
C THR A 323 0.47 -14.02 2.42
N ILE A 324 -0.57 -14.14 1.59
CA ILE A 324 -0.88 -13.16 0.55
C ILE A 324 -1.05 -11.77 1.16
N ILE A 325 -1.89 -11.64 2.20
CA ILE A 325 -2.16 -10.37 2.87
C ILE A 325 -0.88 -9.79 3.48
N ASN A 326 -0.14 -10.60 4.24
CA ASN A 326 1.08 -10.15 4.92
C ASN A 326 2.15 -9.70 3.93
N SER A 327 2.40 -10.48 2.87
CA SER A 327 3.36 -10.13 1.82
C SER A 327 2.91 -8.90 1.02
N SER A 328 1.61 -8.76 0.78
CA SER A 328 1.03 -7.63 0.05
C SER A 328 1.16 -6.30 0.80
N LEU A 329 1.15 -6.36 2.14
CA LEU A 329 1.21 -5.19 3.02
C LEU A 329 2.62 -4.86 3.51
N VAL A 330 3.65 -5.55 3.03
CA VAL A 330 5.06 -5.19 3.29
C VAL A 330 5.30 -3.74 2.87
N GLY A 331 5.94 -2.96 3.76
CA GLY A 331 6.18 -1.53 3.56
C GLY A 331 4.97 -0.62 3.82
N SER A 332 3.74 -1.16 3.86
CA SER A 332 2.52 -0.42 4.18
C SER A 332 2.07 -0.60 5.64
N GLN A 333 2.59 -1.63 6.32
CA GLN A 333 2.32 -1.91 7.74
C GLN A 333 3.58 -2.39 8.47
N SER A 334 3.71 -2.03 9.73
CA SER A 334 4.84 -2.39 10.61
C SER A 334 4.69 -3.76 11.28
N GLN A 335 3.47 -4.25 11.51
CA GLN A 335 3.21 -5.56 12.13
C GLN A 335 2.80 -6.63 11.09
N ILE A 336 2.66 -7.88 11.52
CA ILE A 336 1.97 -8.94 10.77
C ILE A 336 0.47 -8.63 10.80
N SER A 337 -0.18 -8.65 9.65
CA SER A 337 -1.58 -8.21 9.50
C SER A 337 -2.57 -9.33 9.78
N MET A 338 -2.26 -10.55 9.36
CA MET A 338 -3.17 -11.70 9.43
C MET A 338 -2.45 -12.97 9.89
N LEU A 339 -3.13 -13.76 10.72
CA LEU A 339 -2.66 -15.04 11.24
C LEU A 339 -3.55 -16.17 10.71
N GLN A 340 -2.94 -17.32 10.42
CA GLN A 340 -3.67 -18.55 10.14
C GLN A 340 -3.79 -19.39 11.40
N ILE A 341 -5.01 -19.75 11.76
CA ILE A 341 -5.32 -20.79 12.75
C ILE A 341 -5.65 -22.07 11.96
N GLY A 342 -4.92 -23.16 12.20
CA GLY A 342 -4.90 -24.35 11.34
C GLY A 342 -3.58 -24.50 10.58
N ILE A 343 -3.30 -25.71 10.08
CA ILE A 343 -2.01 -26.07 9.44
C ILE A 343 -2.11 -26.32 7.93
N GLU A 344 -2.89 -25.50 7.22
CA GLU A 344 -2.91 -25.56 5.75
C GLU A 344 -1.59 -25.12 5.11
N PRO A 345 -1.22 -25.69 3.94
CA PRO A 345 0.02 -25.34 3.24
C PRO A 345 0.12 -23.83 2.97
N LEU A 346 1.18 -23.22 3.51
CA LEU A 346 1.51 -21.82 3.28
C LEU A 346 2.50 -21.71 2.12
N GLN A 347 2.05 -21.21 0.98
CA GLN A 347 2.94 -20.89 -0.14
C GLN A 347 3.66 -19.58 0.13
N THR A 348 4.94 -19.51 -0.25
CA THR A 348 5.67 -18.22 -0.24
C THR A 348 5.17 -17.40 -1.41
N VAL A 349 4.65 -16.22 -1.14
CA VAL A 349 4.23 -15.29 -2.19
C VAL A 349 4.96 -13.98 -1.95
N ASN A 350 5.75 -13.54 -2.92
CA ASN A 350 6.45 -12.27 -2.88
C ASN A 350 5.88 -11.36 -3.96
N TYR A 351 5.37 -10.21 -3.54
CA TYR A 351 4.85 -9.21 -4.46
C TYR A 351 5.85 -8.07 -4.61
N LYS A 352 6.11 -7.68 -5.85
CA LYS A 352 6.86 -6.47 -6.13
C LYS A 352 6.12 -5.27 -5.56
N ILE A 353 6.83 -4.44 -4.81
CA ILE A 353 6.32 -3.15 -4.35
C ILE A 353 6.45 -2.19 -5.51
N GLU A 354 5.31 -1.83 -6.11
CA GLU A 354 5.27 -0.79 -7.14
C GLU A 354 5.48 0.58 -6.49
N LYS A 355 6.40 1.36 -7.04
CA LYS A 355 6.71 2.74 -6.62
C LYS A 355 6.35 3.70 -7.75
N PRO A 356 5.88 4.91 -7.45
CA PRO A 356 5.69 5.92 -8.49
C PRO A 356 7.04 6.27 -9.12
N SER A 357 7.04 6.64 -10.40
CA SER A 357 8.23 7.15 -11.05
C SER A 357 8.70 8.46 -10.42
N GLU A 358 10.01 8.69 -10.45
CA GLU A 358 10.61 9.93 -9.96
C GLU A 358 10.03 11.16 -10.66
N PHE A 359 9.85 11.09 -11.98
CA PHE A 359 9.20 12.11 -12.81
C PHE A 359 7.82 12.53 -12.26
N LEU A 360 6.97 11.55 -11.91
CA LEU A 360 5.62 11.82 -11.43
C LEU A 360 5.64 12.46 -10.03
N VAL A 361 6.50 11.94 -9.15
CA VAL A 361 6.67 12.48 -7.79
C VAL A 361 7.15 13.92 -7.86
N GLU A 362 8.24 14.18 -8.59
CA GLU A 362 8.83 15.51 -8.76
C GLU A 362 7.82 16.50 -9.33
N SER A 363 7.09 16.13 -10.39
CA SER A 363 6.09 17.01 -10.99
C SER A 363 4.94 17.34 -10.03
N ILE A 364 4.46 16.34 -9.27
CA ILE A 364 3.40 16.57 -8.27
C ILE A 364 3.91 17.44 -7.13
N ASP A 365 5.13 17.24 -6.67
CA ASP A 365 5.71 18.04 -5.59
C ASP A 365 5.96 19.48 -6.02
N ARG A 366 6.48 19.71 -7.23
CA ARG A 366 6.57 21.07 -7.79
C ARG A 366 5.21 21.73 -7.93
N ALA A 367 4.20 21.01 -8.40
CA ALA A 367 2.83 21.53 -8.46
C ALA A 367 2.28 21.90 -7.07
N LYS A 368 2.58 21.10 -6.02
CA LYS A 368 2.21 21.45 -4.64
C LYS A 368 2.95 22.71 -4.20
N GLN A 369 4.26 22.80 -4.42
CA GLN A 369 5.09 23.96 -4.08
C GLN A 369 4.57 25.22 -4.79
N TYR A 370 4.22 25.16 -6.08
CA TYR A 370 3.57 26.26 -6.79
C TYR A 370 2.27 26.73 -6.12
N LYS A 371 1.48 25.80 -5.60
CA LYS A 371 0.24 26.13 -4.89
C LYS A 371 0.49 26.67 -3.48
N THR A 372 1.50 26.17 -2.77
CA THR A 372 1.71 26.45 -1.34
C THR A 372 2.69 27.57 -1.04
N SER A 373 3.67 27.78 -1.91
CA SER A 373 4.69 28.83 -1.77
C SER A 373 4.03 30.21 -1.70
N GLY A 374 3.01 30.47 -2.53
CA GLY A 374 2.21 31.70 -2.50
C GLY A 374 2.74 32.82 -3.39
N PHE A 375 3.72 32.55 -4.27
CA PHE A 375 4.17 33.53 -5.26
C PHE A 375 3.30 33.57 -6.52
N LEU A 376 2.56 32.50 -6.82
CA LEU A 376 1.56 32.52 -7.89
C LEU A 376 0.32 33.29 -7.43
N ASP A 377 -0.17 34.21 -8.26
CA ASP A 377 -1.44 34.88 -8.02
C ASP A 377 -2.58 33.84 -8.12
N GLU A 378 -3.42 33.73 -7.09
CA GLU A 378 -4.54 32.78 -7.04
C GLU A 378 -5.53 32.97 -8.20
N ASN A 379 -5.58 34.17 -8.77
CA ASN A 379 -6.42 34.49 -9.94
C ASN A 379 -5.77 34.08 -11.26
N SER A 380 -4.46 33.80 -11.28
CA SER A 380 -3.70 33.49 -12.48
C SER A 380 -4.15 32.18 -13.12
N LYS A 381 -3.99 32.10 -14.45
CA LYS A 381 -4.36 30.89 -15.22
C LYS A 381 -3.47 29.70 -14.82
N ILE A 382 -2.20 29.97 -14.49
CA ILE A 382 -1.24 28.97 -14.06
C ILE A 382 -1.71 28.35 -12.73
N TYR A 383 -2.03 29.18 -11.73
CA TYR A 383 -2.52 28.71 -10.43
C TYR A 383 -3.74 27.79 -10.56
N LYS A 384 -4.74 28.20 -11.35
CA LYS A 384 -5.97 27.40 -11.57
C LYS A 384 -5.69 26.05 -12.23
N LEU A 385 -4.78 26.00 -13.21
CA LEU A 385 -4.40 24.74 -13.87
C LEU A 385 -3.58 23.83 -12.97
N VAL A 386 -2.65 24.39 -12.20
CA VAL A 386 -1.88 23.65 -11.17
C VAL A 386 -2.84 23.03 -10.15
N ASN A 387 -3.81 23.80 -9.64
CA ASN A 387 -4.80 23.28 -8.70
C ASN A 387 -5.65 22.15 -9.31
N ASN A 388 -6.12 22.31 -10.55
CA ASN A 388 -6.83 21.26 -11.27
C ASN A 388 -5.99 20.01 -11.49
N PHE A 389 -4.70 20.17 -11.79
CA PHE A 389 -3.76 19.07 -11.90
C PHE A 389 -3.64 18.30 -10.58
N LEU A 390 -3.43 19.00 -9.46
CA LEU A 390 -3.34 18.42 -8.12
C LEU A 390 -4.61 17.68 -7.70
N VAL A 391 -5.79 18.24 -7.99
CA VAL A 391 -7.07 17.57 -7.70
C VAL A 391 -7.17 16.26 -8.48
N LYS A 392 -6.78 16.25 -9.76
CA LYS A 392 -6.80 15.04 -10.59
C LYS A 392 -5.72 14.03 -10.19
N SER A 393 -4.58 14.47 -9.67
CA SER A 393 -3.46 13.61 -9.32
C SER A 393 -3.50 13.11 -7.87
N SER A 394 -4.48 13.54 -7.07
CA SER A 394 -4.57 13.28 -5.63
C SER A 394 -4.45 11.81 -5.22
N THR A 395 -4.95 10.88 -6.04
CA THR A 395 -4.86 9.43 -5.77
C THR A 395 -3.70 8.75 -6.51
N SER A 396 -2.98 9.44 -7.40
CA SER A 396 -2.01 8.80 -8.31
C SER A 396 -0.74 8.31 -7.61
N LEU A 397 -0.46 8.84 -6.42
CA LEU A 397 0.61 8.36 -5.55
C LEU A 397 0.11 7.32 -4.51
N MET A 398 -1.17 6.94 -4.56
CA MET A 398 -1.71 5.90 -3.67
C MET A 398 -1.35 4.50 -4.19
N ARG A 399 -1.07 3.59 -3.26
CA ARG A 399 -0.75 2.18 -3.53
C ARG A 399 -1.74 1.49 -4.49
N ASN A 400 -3.04 1.75 -4.30
CA ASN A 400 -4.09 1.19 -5.15
C ASN A 400 -4.02 1.66 -6.61
N SER A 401 -3.49 2.86 -6.86
CA SER A 401 -3.35 3.41 -8.22
C SER A 401 -2.07 2.95 -8.92
N LEU A 402 -1.05 2.60 -8.15
CA LEU A 402 0.22 2.05 -8.65
C LEU A 402 0.08 0.57 -9.03
N TYR A 403 -0.75 -0.18 -8.29
CA TYR A 403 -0.90 -1.61 -8.53
C TYR A 403 -1.59 -1.91 -9.87
N GLY A 404 -0.93 -2.74 -10.69
CA GLY A 404 -1.48 -3.24 -11.97
C GLY A 404 -1.65 -2.16 -13.05
N ASN A 405 -1.10 -0.97 -12.86
CA ASN A 405 -1.22 0.15 -13.79
C ASN A 405 0.14 0.51 -14.41
N GLU A 406 0.60 -0.34 -15.31
CA GLU A 406 1.87 -0.16 -16.05
C GLU A 406 1.89 1.13 -16.90
N ASN A 407 0.73 1.71 -17.18
CA ASN A 407 0.58 2.91 -18.01
C ASN A 407 0.36 4.20 -17.21
N LEU A 408 0.43 4.16 -15.86
CA LEU A 408 0.19 5.34 -15.03
C LEU A 408 1.11 6.51 -15.41
N ASP A 409 2.40 6.23 -15.62
CA ASP A 409 3.37 7.25 -16.01
C ASP A 409 3.04 7.85 -17.38
N ASN A 410 2.69 7.03 -18.36
CA ASN A 410 2.29 7.52 -19.69
C ASN A 410 1.05 8.41 -19.64
N GLN A 411 0.05 8.04 -18.82
CA GLN A 411 -1.16 8.84 -18.60
C GLN A 411 -0.85 10.21 -18.00
N TRP A 412 0.10 10.29 -17.07
CA TRP A 412 0.49 11.54 -16.43
C TRP A 412 1.48 12.36 -17.24
N LYS A 413 2.37 11.70 -17.99
CA LYS A 413 3.35 12.36 -18.87
C LYS A 413 2.67 13.32 -19.81
N GLN A 414 1.59 12.92 -20.48
CA GLN A 414 0.83 13.82 -21.36
C GLN A 414 0.26 15.04 -20.61
N LYS A 415 -0.32 14.85 -19.42
CA LYS A 415 -0.92 15.96 -18.64
C LYS A 415 0.13 16.94 -18.13
N ILE A 416 1.28 16.42 -17.66
CA ILE A 416 2.41 17.21 -17.19
C ILE A 416 3.03 17.99 -18.35
N ASN A 417 3.18 17.36 -19.52
CA ASN A 417 3.68 18.01 -20.73
C ASN A 417 2.81 19.19 -21.16
N VAL A 418 1.49 18.99 -21.22
CA VAL A 418 0.55 20.07 -21.58
C VAL A 418 0.64 21.23 -20.58
N LEU A 419 0.76 20.94 -19.28
CA LEU A 419 0.93 21.99 -18.28
C LEU A 419 2.29 22.70 -18.39
N SER A 420 3.35 21.95 -18.67
CA SER A 420 4.71 22.50 -18.87
C SER A 420 4.78 23.42 -20.09
N GLU A 421 4.19 22.99 -21.20
CA GLU A 421 4.06 23.79 -22.43
C GLU A 421 3.24 25.05 -22.17
N PHE A 422 2.10 24.93 -21.48
CA PHE A 422 1.26 26.07 -21.12
C PHE A 422 2.00 27.10 -20.27
N ILE A 423 2.75 26.66 -19.26
CA ILE A 423 3.60 27.54 -18.43
C ILE A 423 4.59 28.30 -19.31
N GLY A 424 5.31 27.59 -20.18
CA GLY A 424 6.26 28.22 -21.10
C GLY A 424 5.61 29.20 -22.06
N GLU A 425 4.42 28.90 -22.58
CA GLU A 425 3.67 29.83 -23.42
C GLU A 425 3.15 31.07 -22.67
N GLN A 426 2.88 30.98 -21.36
CA GLN A 426 2.57 32.18 -20.57
C GLN A 426 3.81 33.06 -20.41
N ILE A 427 4.98 32.47 -20.13
CA ILE A 427 6.25 33.18 -20.04
C ILE A 427 6.59 33.88 -21.36
N LEU A 428 6.40 33.19 -22.50
CA LEU A 428 6.62 33.80 -23.82
C LEU A 428 5.66 34.94 -24.12
N LYS A 429 4.45 34.95 -23.54
CA LYS A 429 3.44 36.02 -23.73
C LYS A 429 3.72 37.22 -22.84
N ASP A 430 4.11 36.97 -21.60
CA ASP A 430 4.40 37.98 -20.59
C ASP A 430 5.58 37.49 -19.72
N GLN A 431 6.71 38.18 -19.84
CA GLN A 431 7.94 37.84 -19.12
C GLN A 431 7.86 38.18 -17.63
N PHE A 432 6.88 38.99 -17.21
CA PHE A 432 6.62 39.36 -15.82
C PHE A 432 5.49 38.54 -15.19
N VAL A 433 5.09 37.45 -15.85
CA VAL A 433 4.16 36.49 -15.25
C VAL A 433 4.68 36.04 -13.88
N ASP A 434 3.78 35.89 -12.92
CA ASP A 434 4.05 35.55 -11.52
C ASP A 434 5.12 34.46 -11.35
N ILE A 435 5.08 33.41 -12.19
CA ILE A 435 6.02 32.29 -12.13
C ILE A 435 7.48 32.65 -12.42
N MET A 436 7.74 33.76 -13.10
CA MET A 436 9.11 34.22 -13.40
C MET A 436 9.80 34.90 -12.23
N SER A 437 9.08 35.21 -11.14
CA SER A 437 9.66 35.75 -9.90
C SER A 437 10.12 34.66 -8.91
N PHE A 438 10.24 33.40 -9.37
CA PHE A 438 10.52 32.27 -8.48
C PHE A 438 11.89 32.39 -7.80
N ASP A 439 12.90 32.93 -8.46
CA ASP A 439 14.25 33.06 -7.91
C ASP A 439 14.32 34.12 -6.80
N ASP A 440 13.74 35.29 -7.02
CA ASP A 440 13.61 36.33 -6.00
C ASP A 440 12.79 35.83 -4.81
N TYR A 441 11.70 35.11 -5.08
CA TYR A 441 10.85 34.54 -4.04
C TYR A 441 11.61 33.53 -3.17
N GLU A 442 12.27 32.57 -3.80
CA GLU A 442 12.93 31.45 -3.13
C GLU A 442 14.21 31.88 -2.41
N SER A 443 14.98 32.83 -2.98
CA SER A 443 16.19 33.36 -2.33
C SER A 443 15.87 34.04 -0.99
N SER A 444 14.73 34.72 -0.87
CA SER A 444 14.27 35.34 0.38
C SER A 444 13.84 34.33 1.46
N ARG A 445 13.63 33.06 1.07
CA ARG A 445 13.12 31.96 1.92
C ARG A 445 14.09 30.80 2.05
N SER A 446 15.35 31.07 1.72
CA SER A 446 16.41 30.08 1.70
C SER A 446 17.68 30.63 2.32
N TYR A 447 18.65 29.75 2.53
CA TYR A 447 20.03 30.12 2.82
C TYR A 447 20.97 29.48 1.80
N ILE A 448 22.15 30.06 1.62
CA ILE A 448 23.17 29.54 0.70
C ILE A 448 23.93 28.40 1.40
N ASP A 449 24.06 27.25 0.72
CA ASP A 449 24.94 26.16 1.14
C ASP A 449 26.39 26.46 0.71
N TYR A 450 27.10 27.25 1.51
CA TYR A 450 28.47 27.67 1.20
C TYR A 450 29.46 26.50 1.08
N ASP A 451 29.23 25.41 1.81
CA ASP A 451 30.09 24.22 1.76
C ASP A 451 30.05 23.52 0.40
N LYS A 452 28.99 23.75 -0.39
CA LYS A 452 28.84 23.22 -1.75
C LYS A 452 28.98 24.29 -2.83
N SER A 453 29.50 25.46 -2.48
CA SER A 453 29.78 26.51 -3.46
C SER A 453 31.02 26.16 -4.29
N GLU A 454 30.94 26.38 -5.60
CA GLU A 454 31.98 26.07 -6.57
C GLU A 454 32.37 27.33 -7.34
N GLU A 455 33.67 27.61 -7.45
CA GLU A 455 34.19 28.62 -8.35
C GLU A 455 34.30 28.03 -9.77
N ILE A 456 33.65 28.69 -10.74
CA ILE A 456 33.58 28.25 -12.13
C ILE A 456 33.81 29.43 -13.07
N MET A 457 34.22 29.17 -14.31
CA MET A 457 34.37 30.22 -15.32
C MET A 457 33.01 30.59 -15.93
N CYS A 458 32.68 31.89 -15.92
CA CYS A 458 31.55 32.42 -16.67
C CYS A 458 31.86 32.43 -18.18
N GLU A 459 30.82 32.37 -19.01
CA GLU A 459 30.94 32.51 -20.47
C GLU A 459 31.61 33.81 -20.90
N CYS A 460 31.53 34.88 -20.09
CA CYS A 460 32.20 36.15 -20.35
C CYS A 460 33.72 36.15 -20.02
N GLY A 461 34.30 35.00 -19.66
CA GLY A 461 35.71 34.84 -19.31
C GLY A 461 36.11 35.28 -17.89
N ASN A 462 35.16 35.64 -17.02
CA ASN A 462 35.43 36.03 -15.62
C ASN A 462 35.08 34.90 -14.65
N LEU A 463 35.66 34.93 -13.45
CA LEU A 463 35.28 34.04 -12.35
C LEU A 463 33.81 34.25 -11.97
N SER A 464 33.14 33.15 -11.69
CA SER A 464 31.75 33.10 -11.23
C SER A 464 31.60 32.06 -10.13
N THR A 465 30.55 32.18 -9.34
CA THR A 465 30.24 31.24 -8.25
C THR A 465 28.95 30.52 -8.57
N LYS A 466 28.98 29.20 -8.44
CA LYS A 466 27.80 28.33 -8.48
C LYS A 466 27.47 27.90 -7.06
N PHE A 467 26.20 28.01 -6.66
CA PHE A 467 25.76 27.62 -5.33
C PHE A 467 24.26 27.26 -5.31
N ASP A 468 23.87 26.49 -4.31
CA ASP A 468 22.49 26.09 -4.06
C ASP A 468 21.89 26.96 -2.94
N PHE A 469 20.65 27.42 -3.15
CA PHE A 469 19.78 27.91 -2.10
C PHE A 469 18.99 26.73 -1.52
N ILE A 470 19.11 26.53 -0.21
CA ILE A 470 18.39 25.51 0.54
C ILE A 470 17.21 26.18 1.25
N PRO A 471 15.96 25.76 0.96
CA PRO A 471 14.79 26.40 1.53
C PRO A 471 14.66 26.11 3.03
N TYR A 472 14.16 27.10 3.79
CA TYR A 472 13.84 26.90 5.22
C TYR A 472 12.63 25.98 5.43
N SER A 473 11.82 25.79 4.39
CA SER A 473 10.57 25.02 4.41
C SER A 473 10.52 24.01 3.28
N LYS A 474 9.87 22.86 3.53
CA LYS A 474 9.62 21.83 2.50
C LYS A 474 8.58 22.25 1.44
N PHE A 475 7.94 23.41 1.59
CA PHE A 475 6.93 23.95 0.67
C PHE A 475 7.50 24.89 -0.38
N ASP A 476 8.79 25.22 -0.24
CA ASP A 476 9.57 26.13 -1.06
C ASP A 476 10.55 25.30 -1.93
N PHE A 477 11.05 25.87 -3.02
CA PHE A 477 11.89 25.16 -4.00
C PHE A 477 13.38 25.34 -3.70
N PRO A 478 14.18 24.25 -3.71
CA PRO A 478 15.62 24.41 -3.84
C PRO A 478 15.96 24.94 -5.23
N ILE A 479 16.71 26.04 -5.29
CA ILE A 479 17.20 26.64 -6.54
C ILE A 479 18.73 26.63 -6.58
N GLN A 480 19.30 26.53 -7.77
CA GLN A 480 20.73 26.66 -8.02
C GLN A 480 20.97 27.92 -8.85
N MET A 481 21.97 28.69 -8.46
CA MET A 481 22.33 29.95 -9.11
C MET A 481 23.80 29.93 -9.54
N ARG A 482 24.07 30.50 -10.72
CA ARG A 482 25.41 30.89 -11.17
C ARG A 482 25.46 32.42 -11.22
N PHE A 483 26.28 33.01 -10.35
CA PHE A 483 26.47 34.45 -10.25
C PHE A 483 27.85 34.87 -10.76
N CYS A 484 27.89 35.92 -11.57
CA CYS A 484 29.11 36.56 -12.07
C CYS A 484 29.05 38.06 -11.77
N TYR A 485 30.10 38.64 -11.21
CA TYR A 485 30.12 40.09 -10.92
C TYR A 485 29.96 40.99 -12.15
N ARG A 486 30.31 40.50 -13.35
CA ARG A 486 30.07 41.21 -14.63
C ARG A 486 28.66 40.98 -15.18
N CYS A 487 28.14 39.76 -15.09
CA CYS A 487 26.91 39.35 -15.77
C CYS A 487 25.68 39.25 -14.86
N GLY A 488 25.83 39.44 -13.55
CA GLY A 488 24.79 39.23 -12.55
C GLY A 488 24.44 37.75 -12.35
N ASP A 489 23.16 37.51 -12.07
CA ASP A 489 22.46 36.22 -12.05
C ASP A 489 22.43 35.59 -13.46
N LYS A 490 23.60 35.10 -13.88
CA LYS A 490 23.83 34.56 -15.22
C LYS A 490 22.92 33.37 -15.53
N ALA A 491 22.75 32.47 -14.56
CA ALA A 491 21.82 31.35 -14.70
C ALA A 491 21.15 31.05 -13.35
N VAL A 492 19.86 30.72 -13.41
CA VAL A 492 19.08 30.30 -12.25
C VAL A 492 18.19 29.14 -12.64
N LYS A 493 18.14 28.10 -11.81
CA LYS A 493 17.33 26.92 -12.10
C LYS A 493 16.75 26.30 -10.84
N MET A 494 15.57 25.71 -10.95
CA MET A 494 15.07 24.80 -9.94
C MET A 494 15.93 23.53 -9.91
N LYS A 495 16.18 22.98 -8.73
CA LYS A 495 17.00 21.76 -8.63
C LYS A 495 16.37 20.62 -9.44
N GLY A 496 17.21 19.91 -10.21
CA GLY A 496 16.80 18.80 -11.07
C GLY A 496 16.33 19.20 -12.47
N THR A 497 16.35 20.48 -12.85
CA THR A 497 16.08 20.93 -14.23
C THR A 497 17.37 21.09 -15.05
N PRO A 498 17.27 21.19 -16.40
CA PRO A 498 18.43 21.21 -17.28
C PRO A 498 19.35 22.43 -17.05
N ASP A 499 20.64 22.20 -17.26
CA ASP A 499 21.62 23.26 -17.52
C ASP A 499 21.51 23.73 -18.97
N ILE A 500 21.68 25.03 -19.16
CA ILE A 500 21.61 25.68 -20.46
C ILE A 500 22.98 26.29 -20.72
N CYS A 501 23.62 25.96 -21.84
CA CYS A 501 24.84 26.63 -22.30
C CYS A 501 24.55 27.34 -23.62
N ILE A 502 24.83 28.64 -23.70
CA ILE A 502 24.51 29.46 -24.87
C ILE A 502 25.80 29.80 -25.62
N ASN A 503 25.77 29.63 -26.93
CA ASN A 503 26.81 30.09 -27.84
C ASN A 503 26.19 31.07 -28.85
N ALA A 504 26.62 32.33 -28.78
CA ALA A 504 26.18 33.42 -29.64
C ALA A 504 27.28 34.50 -29.70
N PRO A 505 27.36 35.29 -30.80
CA PRO A 505 28.33 36.38 -30.89
C PRO A 505 28.10 37.42 -29.80
N GLU A 506 29.19 37.96 -29.24
CA GLU A 506 29.14 39.03 -28.23
C GLU A 506 28.92 40.41 -28.84
N HIS A 507 29.31 40.61 -30.12
CA HIS A 507 29.22 41.87 -30.84
C HIS A 507 28.55 41.62 -32.19
N VAL A 508 27.54 42.44 -32.51
CA VAL A 508 26.83 42.39 -33.80
C VAL A 508 26.54 43.79 -34.31
N MET A 509 26.58 43.98 -35.63
CA MET A 509 26.21 45.26 -36.24
C MET A 509 24.68 45.38 -36.33
N LYS A 510 24.16 46.60 -36.28
CA LYS A 510 22.73 46.88 -36.56
C LYS A 510 22.30 46.24 -37.89
N GLY A 511 21.13 45.62 -37.89
CA GLY A 511 20.57 44.90 -39.04
C GLY A 511 21.12 43.48 -39.25
N GLU A 512 22.16 43.06 -38.53
CA GLU A 512 22.65 41.67 -38.59
C GLU A 512 21.76 40.71 -37.79
N LYS A 513 21.73 39.46 -38.25
CA LYS A 513 21.06 38.38 -37.53
C LYS A 513 22.00 37.74 -36.54
N ILE A 514 21.56 37.62 -35.29
CA ILE A 514 22.30 36.93 -34.24
C ILE A 514 21.96 35.44 -34.33
N LYS A 515 22.93 34.63 -34.72
CA LYS A 515 22.80 33.16 -34.70
C LYS A 515 23.10 32.64 -33.30
N VAL A 516 22.16 31.91 -32.72
CA VAL A 516 22.26 31.36 -31.37
C VAL A 516 22.19 29.84 -31.44
N SER A 517 23.15 29.18 -30.81
CA SER A 517 23.14 27.74 -30.59
C SER A 517 23.17 27.45 -29.09
N THR A 518 22.22 26.67 -28.61
CA THR A 518 22.05 26.38 -27.18
C THR A 518 22.18 24.88 -26.93
N GLN A 519 23.06 24.50 -26.01
CA GLN A 519 23.16 23.13 -25.50
C GLN A 519 22.33 22.98 -24.24
N ILE A 520 21.50 21.94 -24.18
CA ILE A 520 20.61 21.68 -23.05
C ILE A 520 21.02 20.37 -22.41
N ASN A 521 21.65 20.45 -21.24
CA ASN A 521 22.20 19.28 -20.55
C ASN A 521 21.28 18.88 -19.39
N THR A 522 20.85 17.62 -19.35
CA THR A 522 20.00 17.08 -18.28
C THR A 522 20.39 15.66 -17.92
N ASP A 523 20.23 15.32 -16.64
CA ASP A 523 20.37 13.96 -16.13
C ASP A 523 19.14 13.09 -16.48
N LYS A 524 18.08 13.70 -17.01
CA LYS A 524 16.79 13.06 -17.36
C LYS A 524 16.49 13.18 -18.86
N PRO A 525 17.31 12.59 -19.76
CA PRO A 525 17.21 12.85 -21.20
C PRO A 525 15.96 12.29 -21.88
N ASN A 526 15.27 11.34 -21.25
CA ASN A 526 14.05 10.70 -21.76
C ASN A 526 12.76 11.47 -21.44
N ASP A 527 12.86 12.52 -20.62
CA ASP A 527 11.76 13.41 -20.33
C ASP A 527 11.67 14.53 -21.36
N ASN A 528 10.49 15.12 -21.49
CA ASN A 528 10.28 16.19 -22.45
C ASN A 528 10.78 17.50 -21.88
N ILE A 529 11.58 18.19 -22.68
CA ILE A 529 12.07 19.52 -22.36
C ILE A 529 11.47 20.49 -23.35
N TYR A 530 10.88 21.55 -22.83
CA TYR A 530 10.36 22.65 -23.62
C TYR A 530 11.32 23.83 -23.52
N VAL A 531 11.68 24.41 -24.64
CA VAL A 531 12.67 25.50 -24.72
C VAL A 531 12.03 26.74 -25.32
N GLY A 532 12.29 27.87 -24.69
CA GLY A 532 11.89 29.18 -25.14
C GLY A 532 13.04 30.17 -25.02
N TRP A 533 12.97 31.25 -25.77
CA TRP A 533 13.81 32.41 -25.59
C TRP A 533 12.99 33.69 -25.71
N PHE A 534 13.47 34.74 -25.05
CA PHE A 534 12.91 36.07 -25.15
C PHE A 534 13.99 37.13 -24.94
N VAL A 535 13.72 38.34 -25.40
CA VAL A 535 14.52 39.55 -25.15
C VAL A 535 13.79 40.41 -24.11
N PRO A 536 14.48 41.27 -23.34
CA PRO A 536 13.83 42.16 -22.38
C PRO A 536 12.69 42.96 -22.98
N SER A 537 11.62 43.14 -22.22
CA SER A 537 10.40 43.84 -22.66
C SER A 537 10.67 45.23 -23.25
N TYR A 538 11.65 45.96 -22.71
CA TYR A 538 12.00 47.31 -23.18
C TYR A 538 12.67 47.35 -24.57
N ILE A 539 13.03 46.20 -25.14
CA ILE A 539 13.49 46.09 -26.54
C ILE A 539 12.62 45.19 -27.40
N GLU A 540 11.50 44.70 -26.86
CA GLU A 540 10.63 43.78 -27.57
C GLU A 540 9.97 44.43 -28.79
N GLU A 541 9.72 45.74 -28.75
CA GLU A 541 9.16 46.50 -29.87
C GLU A 541 10.05 46.52 -31.11
N HIS A 542 11.36 46.34 -30.93
CA HIS A 542 12.34 46.27 -32.01
C HIS A 542 12.57 44.85 -32.54
N LEU A 543 12.02 43.82 -31.89
CA LEU A 543 12.27 42.43 -32.25
C LEU A 543 11.40 42.00 -33.45
N LEU A 544 12.05 41.64 -34.56
CA LEU A 544 11.36 41.25 -35.79
C LEU A 544 10.84 39.80 -35.77
N ASN A 545 11.39 38.94 -34.92
CA ASN A 545 11.15 37.50 -34.97
C ASN A 545 10.91 36.86 -33.58
N ARG A 546 9.90 37.34 -32.87
CA ARG A 546 9.49 36.81 -31.55
C ARG A 546 9.14 35.32 -31.59
N GLN A 547 9.61 34.56 -30.60
CA GLN A 547 9.14 33.19 -30.36
C GLN A 547 7.75 33.21 -29.73
N LEU A 548 6.76 32.62 -30.42
CA LEU A 548 5.37 32.58 -29.95
C LEU A 548 4.98 31.24 -29.29
N LYS A 549 5.76 30.19 -29.53
CA LYS A 549 5.51 28.83 -29.02
C LYS A 549 6.79 28.19 -28.54
N MET A 550 6.70 27.43 -27.47
CA MET A 550 7.80 26.61 -26.98
C MET A 550 8.19 25.56 -28.02
N LYS A 551 9.48 25.24 -28.13
CA LYS A 551 9.93 24.09 -28.92
C LYS A 551 10.23 22.93 -27.99
N ARG A 552 9.71 21.75 -28.32
CA ARG A 552 10.05 20.50 -27.63
C ARG A 552 11.38 19.98 -28.17
N VAL A 553 12.30 19.66 -27.27
CA VAL A 553 13.63 19.10 -27.60
C VAL A 553 13.87 17.83 -26.80
N SER A 554 14.80 17.00 -27.27
CA SER A 554 15.33 15.88 -26.47
C SER A 554 16.38 16.38 -25.48
N GLY A 555 16.60 15.66 -24.38
CA GLY A 555 17.71 15.98 -23.50
C GLY A 555 19.05 15.83 -24.21
N ASN A 556 20.02 16.66 -23.80
CA ASN A 556 21.39 16.69 -24.35
C ASN A 556 21.42 17.00 -25.86
N SER A 557 20.43 17.76 -26.35
CA SER A 557 20.36 18.20 -27.73
C SER A 557 20.76 19.66 -27.90
N MET A 558 21.03 20.01 -29.17
CA MET A 558 21.30 21.37 -29.61
C MET A 558 19.99 22.02 -30.06
N PHE A 559 19.73 23.24 -29.60
CA PHE A 559 18.62 24.08 -30.02
C PHE A 559 19.15 25.35 -30.67
N GLU A 560 18.83 25.55 -31.95
CA GLU A 560 19.29 26.70 -32.73
C GLU A 560 18.13 27.65 -33.08
N PHE A 561 18.42 28.94 -33.04
CA PHE A 561 17.50 30.00 -33.45
C PHE A 561 18.28 31.26 -33.87
N GLU A 562 17.56 32.20 -34.48
CA GLU A 562 18.10 33.50 -34.84
C GLU A 562 17.34 34.59 -34.08
N ILE A 563 18.01 35.69 -33.73
CA ILE A 563 17.38 36.92 -33.22
C ILE A 563 17.65 38.02 -34.25
N GLN A 564 16.63 38.80 -34.59
CA GLN A 564 16.75 39.90 -35.53
C GLN A 564 16.01 41.13 -34.99
N PHE A 565 16.71 42.26 -34.96
CA PHE A 565 16.16 43.56 -34.58
C PHE A 565 15.93 44.44 -35.81
N ASP A 566 15.04 45.41 -35.70
CA ASP A 566 14.91 46.49 -36.68
C ASP A 566 16.09 47.47 -36.61
N ASP A 567 16.19 48.37 -37.59
CA ASP A 567 17.28 49.34 -37.67
C ASP A 567 17.18 50.47 -36.61
N ASN A 568 16.04 50.58 -35.91
CA ASN A 568 15.78 51.61 -34.91
C ASN A 568 16.27 51.20 -33.51
N ILE A 569 16.66 49.95 -33.31
CA ILE A 569 17.26 49.48 -32.06
C ILE A 569 18.45 50.40 -31.65
N PRO A 570 18.45 50.94 -30.42
CA PRO A 570 19.59 51.72 -29.95
C PRO A 570 20.88 50.90 -29.92
N ALA A 571 22.03 51.51 -30.23
CA ALA A 571 23.32 50.84 -30.09
C ALA A 571 23.74 50.82 -28.62
N GLN A 572 23.75 49.65 -27.99
CA GLN A 572 24.21 49.43 -26.62
C GLN A 572 24.32 47.92 -26.32
N GLY A 573 24.73 47.61 -25.08
CA GLY A 573 24.67 46.25 -24.54
C GLY A 573 23.24 45.85 -24.15
N TYR A 574 22.88 44.63 -24.52
CA TYR A 574 21.61 43.98 -24.21
C TYR A 574 21.86 42.56 -23.70
N TYR A 575 20.77 41.87 -23.34
CA TYR A 575 20.79 40.44 -23.14
C TYR A 575 19.57 39.79 -23.77
N PHE A 576 19.61 38.49 -23.96
CA PHE A 576 18.44 37.66 -24.17
C PHE A 576 18.47 36.51 -23.16
N THR A 577 17.31 35.94 -22.87
CA THR A 577 17.18 34.81 -21.95
C THR A 577 16.76 33.59 -22.73
N VAL A 578 17.46 32.49 -22.54
CA VAL A 578 16.98 31.16 -22.92
C VAL A 578 16.49 30.47 -21.67
N PHE A 579 15.33 29.82 -21.77
CA PHE A 579 14.72 29.12 -20.65
C PHE A 579 14.22 27.75 -21.05
N THR A 580 14.16 26.84 -20.07
CA THR A 580 13.54 25.53 -20.25
C THR A 580 12.49 25.25 -19.20
N ILE A 581 11.50 24.45 -19.59
CA ILE A 581 10.53 23.81 -18.70
C ILE A 581 10.69 22.30 -18.82
N GLN A 582 11.02 21.63 -17.72
CA GLN A 582 11.10 20.17 -17.62
C GLN A 582 10.40 19.71 -16.34
N ASN A 583 9.42 18.82 -16.45
CA ASN A 583 8.69 18.26 -15.31
C ASN A 583 8.12 19.38 -14.40
N LEU A 584 7.52 20.40 -15.03
CA LEU A 584 7.06 21.65 -14.41
C LEU A 584 8.13 22.53 -13.76
N GLY A 585 9.42 22.17 -13.76
CA GLY A 585 10.49 23.02 -13.23
C GLY A 585 11.07 23.96 -14.29
N ILE A 586 11.65 25.07 -13.85
CA ILE A 586 12.15 26.15 -14.70
C ILE A 586 13.68 26.25 -14.58
N SER A 587 14.36 26.44 -15.72
CA SER A 587 15.74 26.94 -15.77
C SER A 587 15.89 28.11 -16.73
N LEU A 588 16.77 29.04 -16.38
CA LEU A 588 17.04 30.29 -17.10
C LEU A 588 18.56 30.45 -17.28
N ASN A 589 19.00 30.91 -18.44
CA ASN A 589 20.35 31.43 -18.67
C ASN A 589 20.28 32.68 -19.55
N ARG A 590 20.93 33.76 -19.11
CA ARG A 590 20.98 35.04 -19.83
C ARG A 590 22.26 35.13 -20.64
N HIS A 591 22.19 35.51 -21.91
CA HIS A 591 23.36 35.80 -22.73
C HIS A 591 23.41 37.28 -23.09
N PHE A 592 24.58 37.90 -22.91
CA PHE A 592 24.78 39.32 -23.16
C PHE A 592 25.35 39.53 -24.57
N ILE A 593 24.85 40.56 -25.24
CA ILE A 593 25.23 40.93 -26.60
C ILE A 593 25.40 42.45 -26.68
N SER A 594 26.27 42.92 -27.57
CA SER A 594 26.43 44.34 -27.92
C SER A 594 25.90 44.54 -29.33
N ILE A 595 25.01 45.52 -29.52
CA ILE A 595 24.56 45.96 -30.84
C ILE A 595 25.28 47.27 -31.17
N GLU A 596 26.00 47.27 -32.29
CA GLU A 596 26.90 48.36 -32.69
C GLU A 596 26.46 49.01 -34.01
N GLY A 597 26.63 50.33 -34.11
CA GLY A 597 26.30 51.11 -35.31
C GLY A 597 25.81 52.52 -34.98
N GLU A 598 25.88 53.43 -35.95
CA GLU A 598 25.43 54.82 -35.76
C GLU A 598 23.92 54.88 -35.48
N SER A 599 23.53 55.74 -34.54
CA SER A 599 22.12 56.12 -34.34
C SER A 599 21.72 57.08 -35.46
N LYS A 600 20.67 56.76 -36.22
CA LYS A 600 20.10 57.69 -37.19
C LYS A 600 19.22 58.72 -36.51
#